data_AF-A0A4Q5F2M7-F1
#
_entry.id   AF-A0A4Q5F2M7-F1
#
_cell.length_a   1.000
_cell.length_b   1.000
_cell.length_c   1.000
_cell.angle_alpha   90.00
_cell.angle_beta   90.00
_cell.angle_gamma   90.00
#
_symmetry.space_group_name_H-M   'P 1'
#
loop_
_entity.id
_entity.type
_entity.pdbx_description
1 polymer ?
#
loop_
_entity_poly.entity_id
_entity_poly.type
_entity_poly.pdbx_seq_one_letter_code
_entity_poly.pdbx_strand_id
1 'polypeptide(L)' 'MRKFFKILISVVITLYFSATMFYCFVAGTPDDGKGAVIYMMSAAGLSILFPAFTCGCIHYILYLRKKMDERSK' A
#
# COMPACT_ATOMS: atom_id res chain seq x y z
N MET A 1 -24.54 -0.35 -2.19
CA MET A 1 -23.62 0.14 -3.25
C MET A 1 -22.47 1.04 -2.75
N ARG A 2 -22.66 1.98 -1.82
CA ARG A 2 -21.57 2.87 -1.33
C ARG A 2 -20.32 2.17 -0.78
N LYS A 3 -20.48 0.99 -0.16
CA LYS A 3 -19.37 0.21 0.44
C LYS A 3 -18.45 -0.41 -0.64
N PHE A 4 -19.03 -0.98 -1.69
CA PHE A 4 -18.30 -1.56 -2.82
C PHE A 4 -17.54 -0.49 -3.61
N PHE A 5 -18.16 0.66 -3.89
CA PHE A 5 -17.48 1.78 -4.55
C PHE A 5 -16.29 2.31 -3.74
N LYS A 6 -16.42 2.40 -2.41
CA LYS A 6 -15.29 2.76 -1.53
C LYS A 6 -14.15 1.75 -1.61
N ILE A 7 -14.46 0.46 -1.64
CA ILE A 7 -13.45 -0.59 -1.76
C ILE A 7 -12.75 -0.50 -3.12
N LEU A 8 -13.51 -0.37 -4.21
CA LEU A 8 -12.94 -0.23 -5.56
C LEU A 8 -12.04 1.00 -5.68
N ILE A 9 -12.49 2.16 -5.20
CA ILE A 9 -11.68 3.38 -5.21
C ILE A 9 -10.41 3.20 -4.36
N SER A 10 -10.51 2.57 -3.19
CA SER A 10 -9.36 2.25 -2.36
C SER A 10 -8.36 1.35 -3.09
N VAL A 11 -8.84 0.30 -3.77
CA VAL A 11 -8.00 -0.63 -4.54
C VAL A 11 -7.30 0.10 -5.69
N VAL A 12 -8.02 0.93 -6.44
CA VAL A 12 -7.47 1.71 -7.56
C VAL A 12 -6.39 2.68 -7.07
N ILE A 13 -6.64 3.40 -5.98
CA ILE A 13 -5.67 4.33 -5.39
C ILE A 13 -4.43 3.57 -4.89
N THR A 14 -4.63 2.40 -4.25
CA THR A 14 -3.53 1.57 -3.74
C THR A 14 -2.65 1.05 -4.88
N LEU A 15 -3.27 0.59 -5.98
CA LEU A 15 -2.54 0.17 -7.19
C LEU A 15 -1.79 1.33 -7.83
N TYR A 16 -2.42 2.51 -7.93
CA TYR A 16 -1.78 3.70 -8.47
C TYR A 16 -0.55 4.12 -7.64
N PHE A 17 -0.68 4.15 -6.32
CA PHE A 17 0.42 4.49 -5.40
C PHE A 17 1.54 3.46 -5.43
N SER A 18 1.18 2.18 -5.53
CA SER A 18 2.14 1.08 -5.67
C SER A 18 2.91 1.22 -6.98
N ALA A 19 2.24 1.48 -8.11
CA ALA A 19 2.87 1.64 -9.41
C ALA A 19 3.79 2.86 -9.47
N THR A 20 3.40 4.00 -8.89
CA THR A 20 4.26 5.18 -8.84
C THR A 20 5.47 4.97 -7.94
N MET A 21 5.31 4.35 -6.77
CA MET A 21 6.44 3.98 -5.91
C MET A 21 7.37 2.97 -6.58
N PHE A 22 6.82 1.96 -7.24
CA PHE A 22 7.60 0.98 -7.99
C PHE A 22 8.40 1.65 -9.11
N TYR A 23 7.79 2.55 -9.87
CA TYR A 23 8.50 3.33 -10.90
C TYR A 23 9.67 4.14 -10.30
N CYS A 24 9.44 4.83 -9.18
CA CYS A 24 10.49 5.58 -8.49
C CYS A 24 11.61 4.66 -7.97
N PHE A 25 11.29 3.46 -7.49
CA PHE A 25 12.31 2.51 -7.07
C PHE A 25 13.09 1.97 -8.27
N VAL A 26 12.42 1.54 -9.33
CA VAL A 26 13.07 0.96 -10.51
C VAL A 26 13.98 1.96 -11.22
N ALA A 27 13.68 3.27 -11.19
CA ALA A 27 14.53 4.31 -11.76
C ALA A 27 15.96 4.36 -11.18
N GLY A 28 16.18 3.79 -9.99
CA GLY A 28 17.50 3.66 -9.37
C GLY A 28 18.20 2.30 -9.59
N THR A 29 17.64 1.42 -10.42
CA THR A 29 18.18 0.06 -10.62
C THR A 29 19.49 0.12 -11.40
N PRO A 30 20.58 -0.50 -10.93
CA PRO A 30 21.82 -0.61 -11.70
C PRO A 30 21.62 -1.46 -12.97
N ASP A 31 22.21 -1.03 -14.09
CA ASP A 31 21.97 -1.59 -15.44
C ASP A 31 22.45 -3.03 -15.65
N ASP A 32 23.27 -3.61 -14.75
CA ASP A 32 23.92 -4.90 -15.01
C ASP A 32 23.86 -5.91 -13.85
N GLY A 33 23.44 -7.14 -14.19
CA GLY A 33 23.65 -8.35 -13.40
C GLY A 33 22.47 -8.86 -12.54
N LYS A 34 22.75 -9.97 -11.83
CA LYS A 34 21.84 -10.67 -10.90
C LYS A 34 21.29 -9.75 -9.78
N GLY A 35 21.99 -8.66 -9.48
CA GLY A 35 21.58 -7.64 -8.52
C GLY A 35 20.38 -6.80 -8.96
N ALA A 36 20.23 -6.52 -10.26
CA ALA A 36 19.10 -5.78 -10.81
C ALA A 36 17.78 -6.54 -10.61
N VAL A 37 17.80 -7.87 -10.79
CA VAL A 37 16.62 -8.73 -10.59
C VAL A 37 16.20 -8.77 -9.12
N ILE A 38 17.17 -8.88 -8.20
CA ILE A 38 16.88 -8.87 -6.75
C ILE A 38 16.34 -7.50 -6.33
N TYR A 39 16.89 -6.42 -6.87
CA TYR A 39 16.43 -5.06 -6.62
C TYR A 39 15.02 -4.82 -7.14
N MET A 40 14.70 -5.27 -8.36
CA MET A 40 13.33 -5.19 -8.90
C MET A 40 12.33 -6.00 -8.08
N MET A 41 12.70 -7.21 -7.64
CA MET A 41 11.83 -8.04 -6.78
C MET A 41 11.61 -7.40 -5.41
N SER A 42 12.65 -6.84 -4.79
CA SER A 42 12.51 -6.16 -3.51
C SER A 42 11.75 -4.85 -3.64
N ALA A 43 11.95 -4.08 -4.71
CA ALA A 43 11.18 -2.88 -5.05
C ALA A 43 9.69 -3.20 -5.27
N ALA A 44 9.37 -4.28 -5.99
CA ALA A 44 8.00 -4.75 -6.17
C ALA A 44 7.37 -5.11 -4.82
N GLY A 45 8.07 -5.90 -4.01
CA GLY A 45 7.61 -6.28 -2.66
C GLY A 45 7.33 -5.06 -1.78
N LEU A 46 8.28 -4.13 -1.69
CA LEU A 46 8.15 -2.89 -0.91
C LEU A 46 7.00 -2.01 -1.41
N SER A 47 6.88 -1.85 -2.74
CA SER A 47 5.83 -1.02 -3.34
C SER A 47 4.42 -1.51 -3.05
N ILE A 48 4.22 -2.80 -2.76
CA ILE A 48 2.92 -3.38 -2.39
C ILE A 48 2.76 -3.37 -0.87
N LEU A 49 3.84 -3.67 -0.15
CA LEU A 49 3.83 -3.77 1.31
C LEU A 49 3.52 -2.42 1.98
N PHE A 50 4.08 -1.31 1.46
CA PHE A 50 3.84 0.03 2.01
C PHE A 50 2.36 0.48 1.92
N PRO A 51 1.72 0.47 0.74
CA PRO A 51 0.31 0.83 0.63
C PRO A 51 -0.62 -0.11 1.41
N ALA A 52 -0.33 -1.43 1.38
CA ALA A 52 -1.11 -2.41 2.14
C ALA A 52 -1.01 -2.19 3.66
N PHE A 53 0.20 -1.94 4.16
CA PHE A 53 0.44 -1.63 5.56
C PHE A 53 -0.27 -0.34 5.97
N THR A 54 -0.18 0.71 5.16
CA THR A 54 -0.82 1.99 5.43
C THR A 54 -2.34 1.86 5.48
N CYS A 55 -2.93 1.09 4.54
CA CYS A 55 -4.35 0.77 4.54
C CYS A 55 -4.75 -0.02 5.80
N GLY A 56 -3.93 -0.99 6.21
CA GLY A 56 -4.12 -1.76 7.44
C GLY A 56 -4.10 -0.88 8.69
N CYS A 57 -3.13 0.04 8.81
CA CYS A 57 -3.03 1.00 9.90
C CYS A 57 -4.25 1.91 9.99
N ILE A 58 -4.70 2.48 8.86
CA ILE A 58 -5.90 3.33 8.84
C ILE A 58 -7.13 2.54 9.28
N HIS A 59 -7.29 1.32 8.79
CA HIS A 59 -8.41 0.47 9.18
C HIS A 59 -8.37 0.15 10.69
N TYR A 60 -7.18 -0.11 11.23
CA TYR A 60 -6.99 -0.35 12.65
C TYR A 60 -7.28 0.88 13.51
N ILE A 61 -6.85 2.07 13.09
CA ILE A 61 -7.15 3.34 13.78
C ILE A 61 -8.66 3.59 13.81
N LEU A 62 -9.36 3.38 12.69
CA LEU A 62 -10.81 3.53 12.62
C LEU A 62 -11.53 2.52 13.52
N TYR A 63 -11.02 1.28 13.57
CA TYR A 63 -11.53 0.26 14.47
C TYR A 63 -11.36 0.65 15.95
N LEU A 64 -10.17 1.13 16.34
CA LEU A 64 -9.90 1.60 17.70
C LEU A 64 -10.78 2.79 18.08
N ARG A 65 -10.96 3.77 17.16
CA ARG A 65 -11.85 4.91 17.37
C ARG A 65 -13.28 4.46 17.65
N LYS A 66 -13.80 3.52 16.85
CA LYS A 66 -15.13 2.96 17.06
C LYS A 66 -15.25 2.30 18.45
N LYS A 67 -14.23 1.55 18.87
CA LYS A 67 -14.20 0.89 20.18
C LYS A 67 -14.14 1.89 21.34
N MET A 68 -13.48 3.04 21.16
CA MET A 68 -13.48 4.13 22.14
C MET A 68 -14.87 4.79 22.26
N ASP A 69 -15.53 5.07 21.14
CA ASP A 69 -16.88 5.66 21.14
C ASP A 69 -17.90 4.74 21.83
N GLU A 70 -17.81 3.43 21.62
CA GLU A 70 -18.64 2.42 22.31
C GLU A 70 -18.38 2.35 23.82
N ARG A 71 -17.17 2.70 24.27
CA ARG A 71 -16.77 2.71 25.69
C ARG A 71 -17.04 4.04 26.39
N SER A 72 -17.18 5.12 25.62
CA SER A 72 -17.50 6.46 26.11
C SER A 72 -19.01 6.68 26.30
N LYS A 73 -19.84 5.72 25.87
CA LYS A 73 -21.31 5.75 25.98
C LYS A 73 -21.77 4.79 27.06
#